data_AF-A0A7Y5AQP2-F1
#
_entry.id   AF-A0A7Y5AQP2-F1
#
_cell.length_a   1.000
_cell.length_b   1.000
_cell.length_c   1.000
_cell.angle_alpha   90.00
_cell.angle_beta   90.00
_cell.angle_gamma   90.00
#
_symmetry.space_group_name_H-M   'P 1'
#
loop_
_entity.id
_entity.type
_entity.pdbx_description
1 polymer ?
#
loop_
_entity_poly.entity_id
_entity_poly.type
_entity_poly.pdbx_seq_one_letter_code
_entity_poly.pdbx_strand_id
1 'polypeptide(L)'
;MNIIFVLAIVLINTLAFMAYRKLSILRSISQIQAEVELEMQDRAHQLLVRRDQLEVGLVKDAAEQADEQWKGDLAEYMEEFEQEALLRAKRRLTKV
;
A
#
# COMPACT_ATOMS: atom_id res chain seq x y z
N MET A 1 51.36 11.17 -3.33
CA MET A 1 50.44 11.78 -2.35
C MET A 1 49.12 12.22 -2.99
N ASN A 2 49.11 13.08 -4.03
CA ASN A 2 47.87 13.49 -4.73
C ASN A 2 47.05 12.34 -5.34
N ILE A 3 47.70 11.32 -5.92
CA ILE A 3 46.98 10.18 -6.52
C ILE A 3 46.16 9.42 -5.47
N ILE A 4 46.66 9.30 -4.24
CA ILE A 4 45.95 8.64 -3.15
C ILE A 4 44.70 9.43 -2.77
N PHE A 5 44.79 10.76 -2.70
CA PHE A 5 43.64 11.61 -2.45
C PHE A 5 42.61 11.55 -3.59
N VAL A 6 43.06 11.53 -4.84
CA VAL A 6 42.17 11.38 -6.00
C VAL A 6 41.43 10.03 -5.94
N LEU A 7 42.13 8.94 -5.66
CA LEU A 7 41.50 7.61 -5.51
C LEU A 7 40.51 7.58 -4.34
N ALA A 8 40.85 8.19 -3.21
CA ALA A 8 39.95 8.29 -2.07
C ALA A 8 38.67 9.08 -2.40
N ILE A 9 38.78 10.21 -3.11
CA ILE A 9 37.64 11.01 -3.54
C ILE A 9 36.76 10.22 -4.49
N VAL A 10 37.34 9.52 -5.48
CA VAL A 10 36.59 8.68 -6.42
C VAL A 10 35.83 7.59 -5.66
N LEU A 11 36.50 6.90 -4.73
CA LEU A 11 35.91 5.82 -3.95
C LEU A 11 34.77 6.31 -3.03
N ILE A 12 34.92 7.47 -2.40
CA ILE A 12 33.84 8.06 -1.59
C ILE A 12 32.65 8.45 -2.46
N ASN A 13 32.89 9.03 -3.64
CA ASN A 13 31.81 9.41 -4.55
C ASN A 13 31.07 8.19 -5.12
N THR A 14 31.77 7.10 -5.44
CA THR A 14 31.12 5.88 -5.90
C THR A 14 30.27 5.24 -4.80
N LEU A 15 30.76 5.19 -3.56
CA LEU A 15 29.99 4.72 -2.42
C LEU A 15 28.77 5.61 -2.14
N ALA A 16 28.93 6.93 -2.18
CA ALA A 16 27.83 7.88 -2.00
C ALA A 16 26.75 7.70 -3.08
N PHE A 17 27.15 7.53 -4.34
CA PHE A 17 26.23 7.27 -5.44
C PHE A 17 25.49 5.94 -5.27
N MET A 18 26.18 4.88 -4.86
CA MET A 18 25.57 3.58 -4.57
C MET A 18 24.55 3.67 -3.42
N ALA A 19 24.90 4.36 -2.34
CA ALA A 19 24.01 4.58 -1.20
C ALA A 19 22.78 5.39 -1.60
N TYR A 20 22.97 6.48 -2.36
CA TYR A 20 21.88 7.31 -2.87
C TYR A 20 20.90 6.48 -3.73
N ARG A 21 21.40 5.66 -4.66
CA ARG A 21 20.53 4.79 -5.48
C ARG A 21 19.73 3.82 -4.62
N LYS A 22 20.36 3.17 -3.63
CA LYS A 22 19.65 2.26 -2.73
C LYS A 22 18.57 2.98 -1.95
N LEU A 23 18.89 4.11 -1.31
CA LEU A 23 17.95 4.89 -0.52
C LEU A 23 16.77 5.41 -1.36
N SER A 24 17.03 5.85 -2.59
CA SER A 24 15.99 6.29 -3.51
C SER A 24 14.97 5.19 -3.83
N ILE A 25 15.44 3.95 -4.04
CA ILE A 25 14.56 2.80 -4.31
C ILE A 25 13.76 2.42 -3.06
N LEU A 26 14.38 2.43 -1.89
CA LEU A 26 13.67 2.15 -0.64
C LEU A 26 12.59 3.19 -0.34
N ARG A 27 12.86 4.46 -0.64
CA ARG A 27 11.90 5.56 -0.47
C ARG A 27 10.67 5.38 -1.35
N SER A 28 10.84 5.03 -2.63
CA SER A 28 9.68 4.84 -3.52
C SER A 28 8.84 3.64 -3.09
N ILE A 29 9.45 2.54 -2.67
CA ILE A 29 8.73 1.36 -2.15
C ILE A 29 7.91 1.73 -0.90
N SER A 30 8.50 2.51 0.01
CA SER A 30 7.80 2.98 1.22
C SER A 30 6.63 3.89 0.91
N GLN A 31 6.75 4.75 -0.11
CA GLN A 31 5.69 5.65 -0.52
C GLN A 31 4.51 4.89 -1.15
N ILE A 32 4.80 3.95 -2.07
CA ILE A 32 3.78 3.11 -2.69
C ILE A 32 3.01 2.30 -1.62
N GLN A 33 3.72 1.79 -0.62
CA GLN A 33 3.07 1.06 0.47
C GLN A 33 2.14 1.93 1.32
N ALA A 34 2.54 3.18 1.60
CA ALA A 34 1.70 4.12 2.35
C ALA A 34 0.47 4.55 1.56
N GLU A 35 0.60 4.76 0.25
CA GLU A 35 -0.51 5.14 -0.64
C GLU A 35 -1.56 4.03 -0.74
N VAL A 36 -1.12 2.78 -0.91
CA VAL A 36 -2.00 1.61 -0.93
C VAL A 36 -2.73 1.43 0.41
N GLU A 37 -2.05 1.62 1.53
CA GLU A 37 -2.67 1.52 2.86
C GLU A 37 -3.74 2.61 3.07
N LEU A 38 -3.49 3.82 2.58
CA LEU A 38 -4.46 4.92 2.60
C LEU A 38 -5.68 4.62 1.70
N GLU A 39 -5.46 4.08 0.50
CA GLU A 39 -6.54 3.71 -0.42
C GLU A 39 -7.43 2.61 0.17
N MET A 40 -6.84 1.57 0.77
CA MET A 40 -7.58 0.52 1.46
C MET A 40 -8.39 1.06 2.64
N GLN A 41 -7.80 1.98 3.41
CA GLN A 41 -8.49 2.62 4.53
C GLN A 41 -9.68 3.48 4.05
N ASP A 42 -9.52 4.21 2.95
CA ASP A 42 -10.60 5.02 2.36
C ASP A 42 -11.74 4.13 1.83
N ARG A 43 -11.42 3.04 1.10
CA ARG A 43 -12.43 2.05 0.66
C ARG A 43 -13.19 1.45 1.83
N ALA A 44 -12.50 1.04 2.90
CA ALA A 44 -13.14 0.52 4.11
C ALA A 44 -14.10 1.55 4.73
N HIS A 45 -13.67 2.82 4.79
CA HIS A 45 -14.50 3.89 5.31
C HIS A 45 -15.76 4.11 4.46
N GLN A 46 -15.62 4.12 3.13
CA GLN A 46 -16.76 4.25 2.20
C GLN A 46 -17.75 3.09 2.35
N LEU A 47 -17.27 1.85 2.53
CA LEU A 47 -18.12 0.68 2.77
C LEU A 47 -18.90 0.81 4.08
N LEU A 48 -18.28 1.32 5.14
CA LEU A 48 -18.96 1.58 6.43
C LEU A 48 -20.01 2.67 6.29
N VAL A 49 -19.69 3.78 5.62
CA VAL A 49 -20.65 4.86 5.37
C VAL A 49 -21.83 4.38 4.53
N ARG A 50 -21.59 3.56 3.49
CA ARG A 50 -22.66 2.94 2.70
C ARG A 50 -23.55 2.06 3.56
N ARG A 51 -22.96 1.27 4.47
CA ARG A 51 -23.71 0.44 5.41
C ARG A 51 -24.60 1.29 6.31
N ASP A 52 -24.05 2.33 6.92
CA ASP A 52 -24.82 3.23 7.79
C ASP A 52 -25.97 3.91 7.02
N GLN A 53 -25.74 4.29 5.76
CA GLN A 53 -26.78 4.83 4.88
C GLN A 53 -27.88 3.81 4.56
N LEU A 54 -27.53 2.54 4.34
CA LEU A 54 -28.49 1.45 4.14
C LEU A 54 -29.31 1.16 5.40
N GLU A 55 -28.69 1.23 6.58
CA GLU A 55 -29.35 1.02 7.87
C GLU A 55 -30.31 2.18 8.22
N VAL A 56 -29.97 3.43 7.85
CA VAL A 56 -30.80 4.62 8.08
C VAL A 56 -31.88 4.81 6.99
N GLY A 57 -31.66 4.29 5.78
CA GLY A 57 -32.52 4.40 4.61
C GLY A 57 -33.56 3.28 4.47
N LEU A 58 -34.69 3.41 5.15
CA LEU A 58 -35.92 2.62 4.96
C LEU A 58 -36.40 2.54 3.48
N VAL A 59 -36.17 1.44 2.76
CA VAL A 59 -37.05 0.93 1.68
C VAL A 59 -37.01 -0.60 1.65
N LYS A 60 -38.00 -1.26 2.28
CA LYS A 60 -38.07 -2.73 2.45
C LYS A 60 -37.94 -3.54 1.15
N ASP A 61 -38.29 -2.98 0.00
CA ASP A 61 -38.30 -3.71 -1.28
C ASP A 61 -37.03 -3.52 -2.13
N ALA A 62 -36.18 -2.53 -1.82
CA ALA A 62 -34.90 -2.29 -2.50
C ALA A 62 -33.68 -2.49 -1.57
N ALA A 63 -33.90 -2.59 -0.26
CA ALA A 63 -32.88 -2.81 0.75
C ALA A 63 -32.20 -4.18 0.61
N GLU A 64 -32.93 -5.21 0.23
CA GLU A 64 -32.38 -6.57 0.09
C GLU A 64 -31.36 -6.64 -1.05
N GLN A 65 -31.67 -6.02 -2.19
CA GLN A 65 -30.76 -5.94 -3.34
C GLN A 65 -29.54 -5.05 -3.06
N ALA A 66 -29.73 -3.95 -2.34
CA ALA A 66 -28.63 -3.06 -1.96
C ALA A 66 -27.73 -3.66 -0.85
N ASP A 67 -28.29 -4.46 0.05
CA ASP A 67 -27.57 -5.24 1.07
C ASP A 67 -26.77 -6.38 0.43
N GLU A 68 -27.35 -7.11 -0.53
CA GLU A 68 -26.62 -8.11 -1.32
C GLU A 68 -25.47 -7.48 -2.11
N GLN A 69 -25.70 -6.32 -2.72
CA GLN A 69 -24.65 -5.58 -3.42
C GLN A 69 -23.55 -5.11 -2.47
N TRP A 70 -23.91 -4.57 -1.31
CA TRP A 70 -22.94 -4.17 -0.28
C TRP A 70 -22.11 -5.35 0.25
N LYS A 71 -22.74 -6.52 0.44
CA LYS A 71 -22.02 -7.76 0.80
C LYS A 71 -21.05 -8.20 -0.29
N GLY A 72 -21.42 -8.03 -1.56
CA GLY A 72 -20.54 -8.26 -2.70
C GLY A 72 -19.33 -7.33 -2.69
N ASP A 73 -19.57 -6.01 -2.58
CA ASP A 73 -18.51 -5.00 -2.49
C ASP A 73 -17.57 -5.25 -1.29
N LEU A 74 -18.13 -5.68 -0.16
CA LEU A 74 -17.35 -6.05 1.02
C LEU A 74 -16.51 -7.31 0.79
N ALA A 75 -17.06 -8.33 0.12
CA ALA A 75 -16.34 -9.56 -0.18
C ALA A 75 -15.16 -9.29 -1.13
N GLU A 76 -15.37 -8.47 -2.16
CA GLU A 76 -14.30 -8.02 -3.07
C GLU A 76 -13.21 -7.26 -2.32
N TYR A 77 -13.59 -6.30 -1.46
CA TYR A 77 -12.64 -5.57 -0.62
C TYR A 77 -11.83 -6.51 0.29
N MET A 78 -12.48 -7.49 0.92
CA MET A 78 -11.80 -8.46 1.79
C MET A 78 -10.82 -9.35 1.01
N GLU A 79 -11.18 -9.78 -0.19
CA GLU A 79 -10.30 -10.56 -1.06
C GLU A 79 -9.06 -9.75 -1.46
N GLU A 80 -9.24 -8.51 -1.91
CA GLU A 80 -8.12 -7.60 -2.24
C GLU A 80 -7.22 -7.36 -1.01
N PHE A 81 -7.81 -7.14 0.16
CA PHE A 81 -7.07 -6.92 1.40
C PHE A 81 -6.19 -8.14 1.76
N GLU A 82 -6.74 -9.35 1.65
CA GLU A 82 -5.99 -10.59 1.88
C GLU A 82 -4.87 -10.78 0.87
N GLN A 83 -5.13 -10.53 -0.42
CA GLN A 83 -4.11 -10.59 -1.46
C GLN A 83 -2.96 -9.61 -1.17
N GLU A 84 -3.26 -8.38 -0.77
CA GLU A 84 -2.24 -7.40 -0.40
C GLU A 84 -1.48 -7.77 0.88
N ALA A 85 -2.16 -8.36 1.86
CA ALA A 85 -1.53 -8.87 3.08
C ALA A 85 -0.53 -9.99 2.75
N LEU A 86 -0.91 -10.91 1.85
CA LEU A 86 -0.02 -11.97 1.32
C LEU A 86 1.16 -11.39 0.55
N LEU A 87 0.95 -10.37 -0.29
CA LEU A 87 2.04 -9.69 -0.99
C LEU A 87 2.99 -9.00 -0.02
N ARG A 88 2.48 -8.36 1.04
CA ARG A 88 3.29 -7.76 2.11
C ARG A 88 4.10 -8.83 2.85
N ALA A 89 3.48 -9.95 3.21
CA ALA A 89 4.16 -11.08 3.86
C ALA A 89 5.27 -11.67 2.98
N LYS A 90 4.99 -11.90 1.69
CA LYS A 90 5.97 -12.39 0.71
C LYS A 90 7.15 -11.43 0.57
N ARG A 91 6.89 -10.12 0.45
CA ARG A 91 7.97 -9.10 0.40
C ARG A 91 8.83 -9.10 1.66
N ARG A 92 8.25 -9.28 2.85
CA ARG A 92 9.03 -9.39 4.10
C ARG A 92 9.95 -10.61 4.08
N LEU A 93 9.44 -11.76 3.63
CA LEU A 93 10.22 -13.00 3.53
C LEU A 93 11.37 -12.92 2.51
N THR A 94 11.21 -12.17 1.40
CA THR A 94 12.29 -11.99 0.40
C THR A 94 13.36 -10.96 0.83
N LYS A 95 13.11 -10.19 1.90
CA LYS A 95 14.00 -9.12 2.37
C LYS A 95 14.93 -9.56 3.52
N VAL A 96 14.70 -10.76 4.08
CA VAL A 96 15.54 -11.44 5.10
C VAL A 96 16.47 -12.40 4.37
#